data_AF-A0A661B644-F1
#
_entry.id   AF-A0A661B644-F1
#
_cell.length_a   1.000
_cell.length_b   1.000
_cell.length_c   1.000
_cell.angle_alpha   90.00
_cell.angle_beta   90.00
_cell.angle_gamma   90.00
#
_symmetry.space_group_name_H-M   'P 1'
#
loop_
_entity.id
_entity.type
_entity.pdbx_description
1 polymer ?
#
loop_
_entity_poly.entity_id
_entity_poly.type
_entity_poly.pdbx_seq_one_letter_code
_entity_poly.pdbx_strand_id
1 'polypeptide(L)'
;MRYISMIILLSVTTVVIGQTFVSGAVSGVWDSTGSPFYVTDSVCVPSGDSLRIGPGVEVIFQGHYKFCVDSNAVLKAIGTAADSILFTAEDTVLTDSTGGHHGIRFYKTVNCSISYCRIEWGHAFDPMYIDVDNFSGGGVFCDSSRITITNCLFIHNYIGGFMCGGGGAICSYRSVINIIQNSFIENDGFDSASVIISYSEGVIKRNYFLRNTGAIFCNRSDPLIESNVMLNNSSGWPAGAIACRGSSPKIINNIIGWNTGDYVGGIACWSGSPLIINNTIYGNYGYIKAGAIYCRGVAKPTIINNAISTNTGVLADEIYIQGHISYICTVFIAYCDIDTSKCVVNNDTLDFCIFGPGNVNYDPMFVDTAAGDFRLQDGSPCIDAGAESVYIALWDTVIYAPDIDIDSNPRPVGLDWDIGAYESPYTAMSRIDYDAGWNLISNPSELPFDTDITGFSYYGYETPTGSYFDAESLYLAKGYWLLGTSAGTTFISGGEPAYTDTLYRGWNLIGSIKYPIPRNRIATEPPGLGLTPPYGWDRAASSYFTADSLFPGKGYWFLSSGNGRITVGP
;
A
#
# COMPACT_ATOMS: atom_id res chain seq x y z
N MET A 1 58.77 -62.23 -7.56
CA MET A 1 57.72 -61.23 -7.86
C MET A 1 58.19 -59.90 -7.31
N ARG A 2 58.41 -58.91 -8.18
CA ARG A 2 58.91 -57.57 -7.83
C ARG A 2 57.73 -56.70 -7.38
N TYR A 3 57.85 -56.04 -6.23
CA TYR A 3 56.94 -54.98 -5.81
C TYR A 3 57.27 -53.71 -6.61
N ILE A 4 56.27 -53.17 -7.31
CA ILE A 4 56.32 -51.83 -7.92
C ILE A 4 55.41 -50.96 -7.05
N SER A 5 56.01 -50.11 -6.23
CA SER A 5 55.31 -49.04 -5.52
C SER A 5 55.02 -47.92 -6.51
N MET A 6 53.75 -47.77 -6.87
CA MET A 6 53.27 -46.68 -7.72
C MET A 6 53.06 -45.45 -6.85
N ILE A 7 54.00 -44.50 -6.92
CA ILE A 7 53.87 -43.17 -6.30
C ILE A 7 52.88 -42.36 -7.16
N ILE A 8 51.69 -42.11 -6.62
CA ILE A 8 50.74 -41.16 -7.19
C ILE A 8 51.23 -39.76 -6.77
N LEU A 9 51.80 -39.01 -7.73
CA LEU A 9 52.02 -37.58 -7.55
C LEU A 9 50.65 -36.89 -7.54
N LEU A 10 50.16 -36.47 -6.37
CA LEU A 10 49.12 -35.45 -6.30
C LEU A 10 49.73 -34.13 -6.77
N SER A 11 49.42 -33.71 -7.99
CA SER A 11 49.62 -32.32 -8.39
C SER A 11 48.61 -31.48 -7.63
N VAL A 12 49.05 -30.86 -6.53
CA VAL A 12 48.32 -29.73 -5.94
C VAL A 12 48.39 -28.61 -6.95
N THR A 13 47.39 -28.50 -7.83
CA THR A 13 47.14 -27.28 -8.57
C THR A 13 46.74 -26.24 -7.56
N THR A 14 47.68 -25.38 -7.18
CA THR A 14 47.36 -24.12 -6.52
C THR A 14 46.40 -23.37 -7.45
N VAL A 15 45.12 -23.33 -7.10
CA VAL A 15 44.19 -22.37 -7.69
C VAL A 15 44.72 -21.02 -7.24
N VAL A 16 45.41 -20.32 -8.14
CA VAL A 16 45.73 -18.92 -7.94
C VAL A 16 44.40 -18.19 -8.05
N ILE A 17 43.80 -17.84 -6.92
CA ILE A 17 42.70 -16.88 -6.88
C ILE A 17 43.26 -15.58 -7.46
N GLY A 18 42.67 -15.10 -8.56
CA GLY A 18 43.14 -13.92 -9.27
C GLY A 18 42.73 -12.64 -8.55
N GLN A 19 43.17 -12.47 -7.31
CA GLN A 19 42.95 -11.23 -6.57
C GLN A 19 43.51 -10.03 -7.35
N THR A 20 42.71 -8.98 -7.47
CA THR A 20 43.07 -7.77 -8.21
C THR A 20 42.98 -6.56 -7.29
N PHE A 21 44.03 -5.73 -7.25
CA PHE A 21 44.01 -4.46 -6.52
C PHE A 21 43.73 -3.31 -7.48
N VAL A 22 42.79 -2.43 -7.14
CA VAL A 22 42.34 -1.33 -8.00
C VAL A 22 42.27 0.00 -7.25
N SER A 23 42.57 1.08 -7.97
CA SER A 23 42.52 2.47 -7.50
C SER A 23 42.48 3.42 -8.70
N GLY A 24 41.88 4.60 -8.58
CA GLY A 24 41.86 5.61 -9.63
C GLY A 24 40.97 5.24 -10.82
N ALA A 25 41.39 5.59 -12.04
CA ALA A 25 40.60 5.35 -13.24
C ALA A 25 40.47 3.85 -13.56
N VAL A 26 39.24 3.36 -13.75
CA VAL A 26 38.93 1.96 -14.08
C VAL A 26 37.96 1.86 -15.25
N SER A 27 38.15 0.88 -16.14
CA SER A 27 37.27 0.63 -17.28
C SER A 27 37.41 -0.82 -17.76
N GLY A 28 36.57 -1.25 -18.70
CA GLY A 28 36.63 -2.58 -19.31
C GLY A 28 35.72 -3.59 -18.62
N VAL A 29 36.25 -4.78 -18.31
CA VAL A 29 35.48 -5.91 -17.76
C VAL A 29 36.12 -6.40 -16.47
N TRP A 30 35.32 -6.51 -15.43
CA TRP A 30 35.63 -7.25 -14.20
C TRP A 30 34.83 -8.55 -14.21
N ASP A 31 35.51 -9.68 -14.10
CA ASP A 31 34.91 -11.00 -14.09
C ASP A 31 35.50 -11.86 -12.96
N SER A 32 34.98 -13.08 -12.81
CA SER A 32 35.37 -14.01 -11.75
C SER A 32 36.86 -14.38 -11.77
N THR A 33 37.58 -14.16 -12.87
CA THR A 33 39.01 -14.46 -12.95
C THR A 33 39.87 -13.42 -12.23
N GLY A 34 39.36 -12.19 -12.11
CA GLY A 34 39.97 -11.08 -11.37
C GLY A 34 39.41 -10.87 -9.97
N SER A 35 38.42 -11.68 -9.57
CA SER A 35 37.75 -11.57 -8.27
C SER A 35 38.58 -12.25 -7.16
N PRO A 36 38.65 -11.68 -5.94
CA PRO A 36 38.06 -10.40 -5.54
C PRO A 36 38.86 -9.19 -6.04
N PHE A 37 38.14 -8.09 -6.29
CA PHE A 37 38.70 -6.77 -6.58
C PHE A 37 38.79 -5.95 -5.29
N TYR A 38 40.00 -5.78 -4.78
CA TYR A 38 40.30 -4.96 -3.61
C TYR A 38 40.49 -3.49 -4.00
N VAL A 39 39.58 -2.62 -3.56
CA VAL A 39 39.63 -1.18 -3.79
C VAL A 39 40.50 -0.53 -2.72
N THR A 40 41.72 -0.12 -3.08
CA THR A 40 42.72 0.42 -2.14
C THR A 40 42.76 1.95 -2.08
N ASP A 41 42.07 2.60 -3.01
CA ASP A 41 41.73 4.03 -3.02
C ASP A 41 40.49 4.19 -3.91
N SER A 42 39.83 5.35 -3.88
CA SER A 42 38.63 5.61 -4.68
C SER A 42 38.85 5.26 -6.16
N VAL A 43 37.86 4.60 -6.75
CA VAL A 43 37.85 4.21 -8.17
C VAL A 43 36.83 5.02 -8.93
N CYS A 44 37.15 5.39 -10.16
CA CYS A 44 36.27 6.17 -11.03
C CYS A 44 36.19 5.53 -12.42
N VAL A 45 34.99 5.29 -12.94
CA VAL A 45 34.78 5.06 -14.37
C VAL A 45 34.82 6.41 -15.07
N PRO A 46 35.84 6.70 -15.90
CA PRO A 46 36.03 8.04 -16.46
C PRO A 46 34.90 8.47 -17.40
N SER A 47 34.81 9.77 -17.64
CA SER A 47 33.81 10.34 -18.54
C SER A 47 33.86 9.71 -19.93
N GLY A 48 32.72 9.18 -20.38
CA GLY A 48 32.58 8.52 -21.70
C GLY A 48 33.08 7.07 -21.76
N ASP A 49 33.75 6.58 -20.72
CA ASP A 49 34.19 5.19 -20.62
C ASP A 49 33.08 4.29 -20.10
N SER A 50 33.34 2.97 -20.13
CA SER A 50 32.43 1.98 -19.59
C SER A 50 33.15 0.92 -18.78
N LEU A 51 32.45 0.42 -17.75
CA LEU A 51 32.84 -0.74 -16.98
C LEU A 51 31.68 -1.73 -16.90
N ARG A 52 31.98 -3.00 -17.18
CA ARG A 52 31.08 -4.12 -16.95
C ARG A 52 31.60 -4.98 -15.82
N ILE A 53 30.75 -5.26 -14.84
CA ILE A 53 31.03 -6.19 -13.74
C ILE A 53 30.11 -7.39 -13.92
N GLY A 54 30.71 -8.58 -14.04
CA GLY A 54 30.00 -9.84 -14.28
C GLY A 54 29.57 -10.58 -13.01
N PRO A 55 28.79 -11.66 -13.14
CA PRO A 55 28.33 -12.48 -12.02
C PRO A 55 29.47 -13.00 -11.14
N GLY A 56 29.22 -13.11 -9.83
CA GLY A 56 30.16 -13.65 -8.84
C GLY A 56 31.38 -12.78 -8.52
N VAL A 57 31.44 -11.56 -9.06
CA VAL A 57 32.51 -10.62 -8.72
C VAL A 57 32.29 -10.04 -7.32
N GLU A 58 33.34 -10.04 -6.52
CA GLU A 58 33.41 -9.36 -5.23
C GLU A 58 34.24 -8.09 -5.37
N VAL A 59 33.68 -6.96 -4.94
CA VAL A 59 34.32 -5.64 -4.88
C VAL A 59 34.43 -5.26 -3.42
N ILE A 60 35.64 -5.34 -2.88
CA ILE A 60 35.91 -5.19 -1.44
C ILE A 60 36.70 -3.91 -1.22
N PHE A 61 36.08 -2.93 -0.54
CA PHE A 61 36.73 -1.67 -0.22
C PHE A 61 37.62 -1.84 1.02
N GLN A 62 38.90 -1.51 0.87
CA GLN A 62 39.93 -1.60 1.92
C GLN A 62 39.97 -0.34 2.80
N GLY A 63 39.00 0.56 2.63
CA GLY A 63 38.87 1.81 3.36
C GLY A 63 37.62 2.56 2.93
N HIS A 64 37.42 3.75 3.49
CA HIS A 64 36.26 4.62 3.21
C HIS A 64 36.41 5.31 1.84
N TYR A 65 36.31 4.53 0.77
CA TYR A 65 36.54 4.98 -0.60
C TYR A 65 35.27 4.97 -1.43
N LYS A 66 35.21 5.86 -2.43
CA LYS A 66 34.08 5.96 -3.36
C LYS A 66 34.28 5.04 -4.57
N PHE A 67 33.16 4.62 -5.15
CA PHE A 67 33.10 4.14 -6.51
C PHE A 67 32.34 5.14 -7.37
N CYS A 68 33.05 5.95 -8.14
CA CYS A 68 32.46 6.99 -8.96
C CYS A 68 32.19 6.50 -10.40
N VAL A 69 31.10 6.99 -10.99
CA VAL A 69 30.75 6.81 -12.39
C VAL A 69 30.50 8.21 -12.95
N ASP A 70 31.48 8.73 -13.69
CA ASP A 70 31.53 10.13 -14.12
C ASP A 70 30.55 10.45 -15.26
N SER A 71 30.51 11.73 -15.66
CA SER A 71 29.60 12.22 -16.69
C SER A 71 29.68 11.42 -17.98
N ASN A 72 28.54 10.97 -18.50
CA ASN A 72 28.41 10.10 -19.67
C ASN A 72 29.12 8.74 -19.57
N ALA A 73 29.69 8.37 -18.42
CA ALA A 73 30.21 7.03 -18.21
C ALA A 73 29.07 6.01 -18.05
N VAL A 74 29.38 4.74 -18.31
CA VAL A 74 28.42 3.64 -18.23
C VAL A 74 28.94 2.55 -17.31
N LEU A 75 28.23 2.30 -16.21
CA LEU A 75 28.41 1.11 -15.38
C LEU A 75 27.29 0.10 -15.66
N LYS A 76 27.69 -1.14 -15.97
CA LYS A 76 26.82 -2.30 -16.07
C LYS A 76 27.29 -3.36 -15.07
N ALA A 77 26.80 -3.31 -13.85
CA ALA A 77 27.00 -4.34 -12.84
C ALA A 77 25.81 -5.30 -12.89
N ILE A 78 25.99 -6.47 -13.52
CA ILE A 78 24.89 -7.40 -13.82
C ILE A 78 25.29 -8.81 -13.36
N GLY A 79 24.82 -9.18 -12.17
CA GLY A 79 24.94 -10.53 -11.62
C GLY A 79 23.80 -11.44 -12.08
N THR A 80 23.62 -12.55 -11.35
CA THR A 80 22.46 -13.44 -11.51
C THR A 80 21.91 -13.85 -10.15
N ALA A 81 20.69 -14.40 -10.11
CA ALA A 81 20.09 -14.90 -8.87
C ALA A 81 20.93 -15.99 -8.17
N ALA A 82 21.71 -16.76 -8.93
CA ALA A 82 22.58 -17.81 -8.39
C ALA A 82 23.98 -17.30 -8.03
N ASP A 83 24.37 -16.13 -8.55
CA ASP A 83 25.74 -15.62 -8.47
C ASP A 83 25.72 -14.09 -8.52
N SER A 84 25.33 -13.49 -7.40
CA SER A 84 25.20 -12.03 -7.25
C SER A 84 26.57 -11.36 -7.17
N ILE A 85 26.66 -10.12 -7.64
CA ILE A 85 27.85 -9.28 -7.43
C ILE A 85 27.83 -8.74 -5.99
N LEU A 86 28.95 -8.78 -5.29
CA LEU A 86 29.07 -8.22 -3.94
C LEU A 86 29.84 -6.90 -3.96
N PHE A 87 29.26 -5.84 -3.40
CA PHE A 87 29.96 -4.61 -3.01
C PHE A 87 29.93 -4.52 -1.49
N THR A 88 31.10 -4.52 -0.86
CA THR A 88 31.23 -4.56 0.60
C THR A 88 32.52 -3.90 1.08
N ALA A 89 32.65 -3.60 2.36
CA ALA A 89 33.87 -3.06 2.96
C ALA A 89 34.56 -4.10 3.86
N GLU A 90 35.87 -4.03 3.96
CA GLU A 90 36.63 -4.85 4.94
C GLU A 90 36.37 -4.37 6.38
N ASP A 91 36.33 -3.06 6.59
CA ASP A 91 35.92 -2.47 7.86
C ASP A 91 34.40 -2.26 7.85
N THR A 92 33.66 -3.14 8.52
CA THR A 92 32.20 -3.06 8.65
C THR A 92 31.76 -2.38 9.95
N VAL A 93 32.70 -1.85 10.75
CA VAL A 93 32.37 -1.18 12.01
C VAL A 93 32.02 0.27 11.71
N LEU A 94 30.74 0.52 11.50
CA LEU A 94 30.22 1.86 11.23
C LEU A 94 30.33 2.75 12.48
N THR A 95 31.03 3.87 12.34
CA THR A 95 31.00 4.98 13.29
C THR A 95 30.48 6.23 12.60
N ASP A 96 30.28 7.32 13.33
CA ASP A 96 29.89 8.61 12.74
C ASP A 96 30.90 9.14 11.70
N SER A 97 32.11 8.58 11.55
CA SER A 97 33.12 9.12 10.61
C SER A 97 34.03 8.11 9.91
N THR A 98 33.92 6.82 10.24
CA THR A 98 34.77 5.75 9.69
C THR A 98 33.96 4.48 9.48
N GLY A 99 34.58 3.48 8.84
CA GLY A 99 33.95 2.21 8.51
C GLY A 99 33.07 2.30 7.27
N GLY A 100 32.84 1.15 6.64
CA GLY A 100 32.07 1.02 5.41
C GLY A 100 32.76 1.57 4.16
N HIS A 101 32.11 1.39 3.02
CA HIS A 101 32.52 1.99 1.74
C HIS A 101 31.74 3.27 1.49
N HIS A 102 32.30 4.26 0.81
CA HIS A 102 31.62 5.55 0.61
C HIS A 102 30.58 5.52 -0.53
N GLY A 103 29.92 4.38 -0.73
CA GLY A 103 28.88 4.18 -1.74
C GLY A 103 29.35 4.19 -3.20
N ILE A 104 28.41 3.85 -4.09
CA ILE A 104 28.54 3.93 -5.54
C ILE A 104 27.86 5.23 -6.01
N ARG A 105 28.61 6.07 -6.70
CA ARG A 105 28.25 7.47 -6.99
C ARG A 105 28.09 7.69 -8.49
N PHE A 106 26.89 8.06 -8.93
CA PHE A 106 26.59 8.33 -10.33
C PHE A 106 26.44 9.83 -10.57
N TYR A 107 27.25 10.39 -11.47
CA TYR A 107 27.22 11.81 -11.81
C TYR A 107 26.94 11.99 -13.30
N LYS A 108 25.79 12.57 -13.65
CA LYS A 108 25.43 12.91 -15.05
C LYS A 108 25.57 11.73 -16.01
N THR A 109 25.14 10.54 -15.57
CA THR A 109 25.17 9.31 -16.37
C THR A 109 23.88 9.13 -17.15
N VAL A 110 23.91 8.40 -18.27
CA VAL A 110 22.76 8.31 -19.18
C VAL A 110 22.19 6.90 -19.36
N ASN A 111 22.91 5.85 -18.96
CA ASN A 111 22.47 4.46 -19.19
C ASN A 111 23.16 3.45 -18.25
N CYS A 112 23.10 3.69 -16.93
CA CYS A 112 23.69 2.77 -15.95
C CYS A 112 22.70 1.69 -15.50
N SER A 113 23.20 0.52 -15.12
CA SER A 113 22.37 -0.56 -14.59
C SER A 113 23.10 -1.36 -13.51
N ILE A 114 22.37 -1.61 -12.42
CA ILE A 114 22.78 -2.48 -11.33
C ILE A 114 21.71 -3.57 -11.23
N SER A 115 22.10 -4.84 -11.36
CA SER A 115 21.17 -5.96 -11.30
C SER A 115 21.78 -7.16 -10.60
N TYR A 116 21.02 -7.81 -9.72
CA TYR A 116 21.49 -8.95 -8.93
C TYR A 116 22.81 -8.62 -8.19
N CYS A 117 22.81 -7.48 -7.50
CA CYS A 117 23.93 -7.05 -6.66
C CYS A 117 23.52 -7.05 -5.19
N ARG A 118 24.46 -7.38 -4.31
CA ARG A 118 24.39 -7.15 -2.88
C ARG A 118 25.29 -5.95 -2.56
N ILE A 119 24.70 -4.88 -2.05
CA ILE A 119 25.37 -3.64 -1.68
C ILE A 119 25.22 -3.48 -0.17
N GLU A 120 26.32 -3.62 0.55
CA GLU A 120 26.30 -3.68 2.00
C GLU A 120 27.40 -2.84 2.64
N TRP A 121 27.10 -2.32 3.84
CA TRP A 121 28.02 -1.47 4.59
C TRP A 121 28.45 -0.22 3.83
N GLY A 122 27.57 0.30 2.96
CA GLY A 122 27.74 1.63 2.38
C GLY A 122 27.52 2.69 3.45
N HIS A 123 28.44 3.65 3.54
CA HIS A 123 28.47 4.69 4.56
C HIS A 123 28.74 6.05 3.93
N ALA A 124 27.71 6.89 3.84
CA ALA A 124 27.88 8.29 3.45
C ALA A 124 28.07 9.15 4.70
N PHE A 125 29.14 9.95 4.74
CA PHE A 125 29.39 10.91 5.81
C PHE A 125 30.10 12.17 5.33
N ASP A 126 29.61 13.34 5.76
CA ASP A 126 30.31 14.63 5.67
C ASP A 126 30.29 15.33 7.04
N PRO A 127 31.44 15.50 7.72
CA PRO A 127 31.51 16.15 9.03
C PRO A 127 31.08 17.62 9.00
N MET A 128 31.10 18.26 7.83
CA MET A 128 30.76 19.68 7.68
C MET A 128 29.37 19.92 7.09
N TYR A 129 28.68 18.88 6.59
CA TYR A 129 27.37 18.97 5.92
C TYR A 129 27.35 19.98 4.76
N ILE A 130 28.45 20.09 4.01
CA ILE A 130 28.58 21.07 2.92
C ILE A 130 28.31 20.40 1.58
N ASP A 131 28.73 19.14 1.43
CA ASP A 131 28.63 18.41 0.17
C ASP A 131 27.56 17.34 0.24
N VAL A 132 26.41 17.62 -0.39
CA VAL A 132 25.24 16.73 -0.46
C VAL A 132 25.58 15.35 -1.00
N ASP A 133 26.63 15.22 -1.81
CA ASP A 133 27.13 13.92 -2.23
C ASP A 133 27.64 13.14 -1.01
N ASN A 134 28.51 13.74 -0.20
CA ASN A 134 29.18 13.05 0.89
C ASN A 134 28.24 12.66 2.04
N PHE A 135 27.05 13.24 2.19
CA PHE A 135 26.08 12.84 3.23
C PHE A 135 24.78 12.23 2.70
N SER A 136 24.76 11.76 1.45
CA SER A 136 23.59 11.09 0.86
C SER A 136 23.94 9.73 0.25
N GLY A 137 22.97 8.81 0.25
CA GLY A 137 23.02 7.53 -0.45
C GLY A 137 24.13 6.63 0.08
N GLY A 138 23.93 6.06 1.28
CA GLY A 138 24.94 5.21 1.93
C GLY A 138 25.48 4.13 0.98
N GLY A 139 24.56 3.41 0.32
CA GLY A 139 24.90 2.45 -0.72
C GLY A 139 25.09 3.08 -2.10
N VAL A 140 24.10 3.85 -2.57
CA VAL A 140 24.09 4.46 -3.91
C VAL A 140 23.61 5.90 -3.86
N PHE A 141 24.35 6.78 -4.54
CA PHE A 141 23.95 8.16 -4.78
C PHE A 141 23.90 8.44 -6.28
N CYS A 142 22.88 9.18 -6.71
CA CYS A 142 22.66 9.57 -8.09
C CYS A 142 22.39 11.07 -8.18
N ASP A 143 23.22 11.79 -8.94
CA ASP A 143 22.97 13.17 -9.34
C ASP A 143 22.87 13.27 -10.87
N SER A 144 21.76 13.84 -11.33
CA SER A 144 21.52 14.16 -12.74
C SER A 144 21.70 12.95 -13.67
N SER A 145 21.38 11.76 -13.18
CA SER A 145 21.73 10.47 -13.78
C SER A 145 20.52 9.68 -14.25
N ARG A 146 20.74 8.69 -15.10
CA ARG A 146 19.73 7.70 -15.50
C ARG A 146 20.19 6.30 -15.16
N ILE A 147 19.48 5.66 -14.23
CA ILE A 147 19.85 4.35 -13.70
C ILE A 147 18.64 3.46 -13.47
N THR A 148 18.84 2.15 -13.71
CA THR A 148 17.89 1.10 -13.32
C THR A 148 18.56 0.14 -12.35
N ILE A 149 17.92 -0.08 -11.20
CA ILE A 149 18.38 -0.94 -10.10
C ILE A 149 17.34 -2.04 -9.91
N THR A 150 17.74 -3.28 -10.13
CA THR A 150 16.82 -4.42 -10.19
C THR A 150 17.31 -5.66 -9.45
N ASN A 151 16.45 -6.36 -8.72
CA ASN A 151 16.81 -7.63 -8.08
C ASN A 151 18.04 -7.54 -7.16
N CYS A 152 18.27 -6.39 -6.55
CA CYS A 152 19.40 -6.15 -5.65
C CYS A 152 18.99 -6.27 -4.17
N LEU A 153 19.98 -6.55 -3.33
CA LEU A 153 19.88 -6.46 -1.87
C LEU A 153 20.71 -5.27 -1.38
N PHE A 154 20.05 -4.34 -0.68
CA PHE A 154 20.69 -3.27 0.09
C PHE A 154 20.53 -3.57 1.57
N ILE A 155 21.65 -3.77 2.27
CA ILE A 155 21.64 -4.15 3.67
C ILE A 155 22.71 -3.42 4.48
N HIS A 156 22.35 -2.94 5.68
CA HIS A 156 23.25 -2.21 6.59
C HIS A 156 23.93 -0.98 5.97
N ASN A 157 23.29 -0.36 4.97
CA ASN A 157 23.78 0.92 4.45
C ASN A 157 23.34 2.05 5.39
N TYR A 158 24.22 3.01 5.60
CA TYR A 158 24.16 3.98 6.68
C TYR A 158 24.55 5.38 6.21
N ILE A 159 23.99 6.39 6.87
CA ILE A 159 24.43 7.78 6.77
C ILE A 159 24.89 8.25 8.15
N GLY A 160 26.14 8.68 8.23
CA GLY A 160 26.70 9.29 9.43
C GLY A 160 26.31 10.76 9.58
N GLY A 161 26.12 11.20 10.84
CA GLY A 161 25.98 12.61 11.20
C GLY A 161 24.57 13.06 11.63
N PHE A 162 24.53 14.23 12.27
CA PHE A 162 23.33 14.88 12.78
C PHE A 162 22.85 15.91 11.76
N MET A 163 21.63 15.70 11.26
CA MET A 163 20.81 16.60 10.41
C MET A 163 20.74 16.26 8.92
N CYS A 164 19.53 15.84 8.52
CA CYS A 164 18.95 15.86 7.18
C CYS A 164 19.34 14.73 6.19
N GLY A 165 18.60 13.61 6.27
CA GLY A 165 17.78 13.12 5.16
C GLY A 165 18.46 12.83 3.82
N GLY A 166 19.53 12.03 3.85
CA GLY A 166 20.28 11.66 2.66
C GLY A 166 19.98 10.27 2.08
N GLY A 167 19.06 9.46 2.61
CA GLY A 167 18.72 8.13 2.06
C GLY A 167 19.71 7.03 2.43
N GLY A 168 19.37 6.21 3.43
CA GLY A 168 20.29 5.21 4.01
C GLY A 168 20.87 4.25 2.97
N ALA A 169 20.04 3.76 2.04
CA ALA A 169 20.47 2.92 0.93
C ALA A 169 20.69 3.72 -0.35
N ILE A 170 19.66 4.45 -0.80
CA ILE A 170 19.67 5.13 -2.10
C ILE A 170 19.24 6.59 -1.94
N CYS A 171 19.98 7.48 -2.59
CA CYS A 171 19.54 8.85 -2.80
C CYS A 171 19.63 9.25 -4.27
N SER A 172 18.54 9.79 -4.77
CA SER A 172 18.41 10.25 -6.15
C SER A 172 18.09 11.74 -6.16
N TYR A 173 18.88 12.48 -6.93
CA TYR A 173 18.71 13.91 -7.15
C TYR A 173 18.72 14.24 -8.64
N ARG A 174 17.69 14.97 -9.12
CA ARG A 174 17.56 15.39 -10.53
C ARG A 174 17.74 14.27 -11.55
N SER A 175 17.39 13.05 -11.17
CA SER A 175 17.70 11.83 -11.92
C SER A 175 16.44 11.17 -12.42
N VAL A 176 16.61 10.23 -13.35
CA VAL A 176 15.58 9.24 -13.72
C VAL A 176 16.01 7.90 -13.13
N ILE A 177 15.29 7.41 -12.15
CA ILE A 177 15.67 6.20 -11.41
C ILE A 177 14.53 5.18 -11.36
N ASN A 178 14.83 3.95 -11.76
CA ASN A 178 13.92 2.82 -11.61
C ASN A 178 14.46 1.86 -10.55
N ILE A 179 13.67 1.62 -9.50
CA ILE A 179 13.99 0.76 -8.37
C ILE A 179 12.95 -0.35 -8.36
N ILE A 180 13.31 -1.51 -8.89
CA ILE A 180 12.34 -2.60 -9.17
C ILE A 180 12.80 -3.92 -8.56
N GLN A 181 11.94 -4.60 -7.81
CA GLN A 181 12.24 -5.95 -7.28
C GLN A 181 13.49 -6.02 -6.38
N ASN A 182 13.77 -4.97 -5.60
CA ASN A 182 14.90 -4.95 -4.67
C ASN A 182 14.44 -5.21 -3.24
N SER A 183 15.38 -5.66 -2.41
CA SER A 183 15.21 -5.80 -0.97
C SER A 183 16.06 -4.76 -0.23
N PHE A 184 15.44 -3.99 0.65
CA PHE A 184 16.06 -3.00 1.52
C PHE A 184 15.86 -3.45 2.96
N ILE A 185 16.93 -3.90 3.61
CA ILE A 185 16.87 -4.49 4.95
C ILE A 185 17.82 -3.75 5.88
N GLU A 186 17.33 -3.26 7.02
CA GLU A 186 18.20 -2.68 8.06
C GLU A 186 19.13 -1.56 7.53
N ASN A 187 18.64 -0.75 6.58
CA ASN A 187 19.36 0.45 6.16
C ASN A 187 18.94 1.62 7.03
N ASP A 188 19.90 2.41 7.45
CA ASP A 188 19.71 3.49 8.40
C ASP A 188 20.02 4.85 7.75
N GLY A 189 18.94 5.55 7.39
CA GLY A 189 18.94 6.93 6.93
C GLY A 189 18.86 7.95 8.06
N PHE A 190 19.30 7.59 9.28
CA PHE A 190 19.26 8.35 10.52
C PHE A 190 17.84 8.66 11.03
N ASP A 191 17.22 9.74 10.53
CA ASP A 191 15.86 10.16 10.87
C ASP A 191 15.01 10.33 9.61
N SER A 192 15.31 9.62 8.51
CA SER A 192 14.64 9.86 7.23
C SER A 192 14.08 8.59 6.59
N ALA A 193 14.71 8.11 5.52
CA ALA A 193 14.24 6.98 4.72
C ALA A 193 15.43 6.15 4.21
N SER A 194 15.18 4.88 3.89
CA SER A 194 16.10 4.03 3.13
C SER A 194 16.31 4.55 1.71
N VAL A 195 15.23 4.96 1.04
CA VAL A 195 15.24 5.45 -0.34
C VAL A 195 14.71 6.87 -0.41
N ILE A 196 15.51 7.79 -0.97
CA ILE A 196 15.11 9.18 -1.22
C ILE A 196 15.10 9.48 -2.71
N ILE A 197 13.99 10.07 -3.17
CA ILE A 197 13.83 10.59 -4.53
C ILE A 197 13.53 12.08 -4.43
N SER A 198 14.49 12.90 -4.85
CA SER A 198 14.42 14.36 -4.80
C SER A 198 14.55 14.98 -6.18
N TYR A 199 13.61 15.84 -6.57
CA TYR A 199 13.56 16.47 -7.91
C TYR A 199 13.77 15.48 -9.07
N SER A 200 13.36 14.24 -8.89
CA SER A 200 13.66 13.11 -9.76
C SER A 200 12.37 12.47 -10.26
N GLU A 201 12.48 11.76 -11.36
CA GLU A 201 11.42 10.93 -11.92
C GLU A 201 11.77 9.46 -11.67
N GLY A 202 10.78 8.61 -11.44
CA GLY A 202 11.09 7.21 -11.22
C GLY A 202 9.90 6.29 -10.98
N VAL A 203 10.22 5.00 -11.01
CA VAL A 203 9.31 3.92 -10.64
C VAL A 203 9.93 3.16 -9.48
N ILE A 204 9.20 3.04 -8.39
CA ILE A 204 9.54 2.20 -7.23
C ILE A 204 8.52 1.07 -7.19
N LYS A 205 8.88 -0.09 -7.70
CA LYS A 205 7.92 -1.19 -7.92
C LYS A 205 8.39 -2.53 -7.39
N ARG A 206 7.52 -3.28 -6.69
CA ARG A 206 7.80 -4.65 -6.21
C ARG A 206 9.01 -4.76 -5.30
N ASN A 207 9.33 -3.72 -4.53
CA ASN A 207 10.43 -3.76 -3.58
C ASN A 207 9.94 -4.19 -2.19
N TYR A 208 10.86 -4.76 -1.42
CA TYR A 208 10.65 -5.16 -0.03
C TYR A 208 11.47 -4.28 0.90
N PHE A 209 10.83 -3.53 1.78
CA PHE A 209 11.47 -2.66 2.78
C PHE A 209 11.19 -3.19 4.18
N LEU A 210 12.22 -3.68 4.85
CA LEU A 210 12.10 -4.28 6.19
C LEU A 210 13.07 -3.63 7.17
N ARG A 211 12.54 -3.15 8.31
CA ARG A 211 13.36 -2.67 9.45
C ARG A 211 14.37 -1.58 9.06
N ASN A 212 14.02 -0.73 8.11
CA ASN A 212 14.84 0.43 7.77
C ASN A 212 14.45 1.64 8.62
N THR A 213 15.34 2.63 8.65
CA THR A 213 14.97 3.98 9.07
C THR A 213 14.12 4.64 7.99
N GLY A 214 12.80 4.50 8.08
CA GLY A 214 11.85 4.89 7.04
C GLY A 214 12.00 4.08 5.73
N ALA A 215 10.92 3.92 4.95
CA ALA A 215 11.04 3.21 3.67
C ALA A 215 11.38 4.16 2.51
N ILE A 216 10.48 5.09 2.19
CA ILE A 216 10.58 5.95 1.00
C ILE A 216 10.30 7.41 1.37
N PHE A 217 11.14 8.32 0.88
CA PHE A 217 10.86 9.75 0.93
C PHE A 217 10.92 10.39 -0.46
N CYS A 218 9.78 10.90 -0.92
CA CYS A 218 9.63 11.71 -2.12
C CYS A 218 9.65 13.20 -1.76
N ASN A 219 10.58 13.94 -2.37
CA ASN A 219 10.72 15.38 -2.17
C ASN A 219 10.70 16.10 -3.51
N ARG A 220 9.58 16.78 -3.78
CA ARG A 220 9.28 17.41 -5.08
C ARG A 220 9.47 16.42 -6.23
N SER A 221 8.89 15.24 -6.09
CA SER A 221 9.03 14.12 -7.03
C SER A 221 7.78 13.28 -7.00
N ASP A 222 7.29 12.89 -8.18
CA ASP A 222 6.00 12.22 -8.32
C ASP A 222 6.18 10.79 -8.87
N PRO A 223 6.96 9.90 -8.21
CA PRO A 223 7.17 8.55 -8.72
C PRO A 223 5.90 7.71 -8.65
N LEU A 224 5.87 6.64 -9.46
CA LEU A 224 4.96 5.52 -9.25
C LEU A 224 5.51 4.63 -8.14
N ILE A 225 4.77 4.47 -7.04
CA ILE A 225 5.08 3.59 -5.92
C ILE A 225 4.05 2.45 -5.94
N GLU A 226 4.43 1.30 -6.49
CA GLU A 226 3.49 0.22 -6.81
C GLU A 226 3.94 -1.15 -6.30
N SER A 227 3.02 -1.93 -5.73
CA SER A 227 3.27 -3.32 -5.35
C SER A 227 4.46 -3.52 -4.39
N ASN A 228 4.81 -2.52 -3.58
CA ASN A 228 5.88 -2.64 -2.61
C ASN A 228 5.34 -3.15 -1.27
N VAL A 229 6.21 -3.79 -0.50
CA VAL A 229 5.91 -4.27 0.85
C VAL A 229 6.83 -3.55 1.82
N MET A 230 6.27 -2.79 2.75
CA MET A 230 6.97 -1.94 3.70
C MET A 230 6.57 -2.33 5.11
N LEU A 231 7.43 -3.11 5.79
CA LEU A 231 7.14 -3.69 7.09
C LEU A 231 8.16 -3.25 8.15
N ASN A 232 7.66 -2.90 9.34
CA ASN A 232 8.50 -2.62 10.51
C ASN A 232 9.57 -1.55 10.29
N ASN A 233 9.34 -0.58 9.39
CA ASN A 233 10.26 0.54 9.22
C ASN A 233 9.94 1.61 10.26
N SER A 234 10.99 2.25 10.80
CA SER A 234 10.85 3.21 11.90
C SER A 234 11.57 4.51 11.55
N SER A 235 10.93 5.67 11.64
CA SER A 235 11.60 6.94 11.33
C SER A 235 11.29 8.03 12.34
N GLY A 236 12.32 8.75 12.81
CA GLY A 236 12.16 9.97 13.60
C GLY A 236 11.59 11.15 12.80
N TRP A 237 11.61 11.11 11.46
CA TRP A 237 11.02 12.18 10.65
C TRP A 237 10.77 11.80 9.17
N PRO A 238 9.57 12.00 8.60
CA PRO A 238 8.28 12.23 9.24
C PRO A 238 7.33 11.02 9.25
N ALA A 239 7.67 9.97 8.50
CA ALA A 239 6.81 8.81 8.29
C ALA A 239 7.60 7.53 8.43
N GLY A 240 7.02 6.51 9.07
CA GLY A 240 7.63 5.18 9.13
C GLY A 240 7.74 4.52 7.76
N ALA A 241 6.74 4.70 6.88
CA ALA A 241 6.76 4.11 5.55
C ALA A 241 7.06 5.13 4.45
N ILE A 242 6.09 5.97 4.08
CA ILE A 242 6.19 6.84 2.90
C ILE A 242 6.03 8.29 3.31
N ALA A 243 7.00 9.13 2.96
CA ALA A 243 6.90 10.58 3.09
C ALA A 243 6.80 11.25 1.71
N CYS A 244 5.86 12.18 1.55
CA CYS A 244 5.66 12.96 0.33
C CYS A 244 5.69 14.45 0.67
N ARG A 245 6.78 15.15 0.30
CA ARG A 245 6.92 16.60 0.51
C ARG A 245 6.84 17.33 -0.82
N GLY A 246 5.81 18.16 -1.00
CA GLY A 246 5.55 18.87 -2.25
C GLY A 246 5.46 17.91 -3.44
N SER A 247 4.93 16.71 -3.21
CA SER A 247 4.96 15.55 -4.11
C SER A 247 3.58 14.91 -4.19
N SER A 248 3.17 14.49 -5.37
CA SER A 248 1.89 13.87 -5.71
C SER A 248 2.10 12.50 -6.39
N PRO A 249 2.84 11.56 -5.77
CA PRO A 249 3.03 10.23 -6.34
C PRO A 249 1.73 9.44 -6.44
N LYS A 250 1.74 8.42 -7.31
CA LYS A 250 0.73 7.35 -7.29
C LYS A 250 1.22 6.24 -6.37
N ILE A 251 0.46 5.93 -5.33
CA ILE A 251 0.75 4.91 -4.33
C ILE A 251 -0.31 3.81 -4.49
N ILE A 252 0.05 2.71 -5.13
CA ILE A 252 -0.90 1.70 -5.62
C ILE A 252 -0.49 0.28 -5.18
N ASN A 253 -1.43 -0.55 -4.73
CA ASN A 253 -1.19 -1.97 -4.45
C ASN A 253 -0.06 -2.24 -3.44
N ASN A 254 0.25 -1.30 -2.53
CA ASN A 254 1.31 -1.49 -1.54
C ASN A 254 0.76 -2.11 -0.25
N ILE A 255 1.62 -2.86 0.43
CA ILE A 255 1.40 -3.30 1.81
C ILE A 255 2.26 -2.41 2.71
N ILE A 256 1.62 -1.68 3.61
CA ILE A 256 2.25 -0.73 4.53
C ILE A 256 1.86 -1.16 5.95
N GLY A 257 2.72 -1.99 6.55
CA GLY A 257 2.41 -2.72 7.78
C GLY A 257 3.38 -2.44 8.93
N TRP A 258 2.88 -2.22 10.15
CA TRP A 258 3.70 -2.11 11.36
C TRP A 258 4.84 -1.08 11.30
N ASN A 259 4.68 -0.02 10.52
CA ASN A 259 5.68 1.03 10.47
C ASN A 259 5.43 2.04 11.59
N THR A 260 6.52 2.57 12.14
CA THR A 260 6.51 3.52 13.25
C THR A 260 7.08 4.86 12.77
N GLY A 261 6.41 5.96 13.09
CA GLY A 261 6.97 7.28 12.80
C GLY A 261 6.58 8.32 13.82
N ASP A 262 7.41 9.36 13.93
CA ASP A 262 7.15 10.46 14.87
C ASP A 262 5.82 11.16 14.55
N TYR A 263 5.60 11.57 13.31
CA TYR A 263 4.33 12.19 12.92
C TYR A 263 3.30 11.14 12.51
N VAL A 264 3.68 10.19 11.67
CA VAL A 264 2.78 9.15 11.17
C VAL A 264 3.50 7.82 10.98
N GLY A 265 2.84 6.71 11.29
CA GLY A 265 3.39 5.39 11.04
C GLY A 265 3.42 5.06 9.54
N GLY A 266 2.30 5.23 8.85
CA GLY A 266 2.15 4.95 7.42
C GLY A 266 2.65 6.08 6.50
N ILE A 267 1.73 6.90 5.98
CA ILE A 267 1.98 7.83 4.87
C ILE A 267 1.87 9.30 5.32
N ALA A 268 2.90 10.10 5.08
CA ALA A 268 2.84 11.57 5.24
C ALA A 268 2.66 12.28 3.90
N CYS A 269 1.65 13.15 3.81
CA CYS A 269 1.35 13.98 2.65
C CYS A 269 1.49 15.47 3.00
N TRP A 270 2.58 16.12 2.57
CA TRP A 270 2.87 17.51 2.90
C TRP A 270 2.84 18.40 1.68
N SER A 271 1.76 19.19 1.55
CA SER A 271 1.54 20.11 0.43
C SER A 271 1.64 19.43 -0.95
N GLY A 272 1.21 18.17 -1.02
CA GLY A 272 1.15 17.35 -2.22
C GLY A 272 -0.20 16.65 -2.35
N SER A 273 -0.53 16.14 -3.52
CA SER A 273 -1.84 15.55 -3.83
C SER A 273 -1.69 14.10 -4.31
N PRO A 274 -1.12 13.19 -3.49
CA PRO A 274 -0.91 11.82 -3.92
C PRO A 274 -2.23 11.10 -4.17
N LEU A 275 -2.17 10.15 -5.09
CA LEU A 275 -3.26 9.23 -5.39
C LEU A 275 -2.97 7.91 -4.70
N ILE A 276 -3.79 7.53 -3.72
CA ILE A 276 -3.57 6.37 -2.86
C ILE A 276 -4.69 5.36 -3.16
N ILE A 277 -4.37 4.29 -3.89
CA ILE A 277 -5.36 3.34 -4.41
C ILE A 277 -5.00 1.90 -4.07
N ASN A 278 -5.97 1.10 -3.62
CA ASN A 278 -5.79 -0.35 -3.45
C ASN A 278 -4.58 -0.71 -2.58
N ASN A 279 -4.28 0.04 -1.53
CA ASN A 279 -3.23 -0.31 -0.58
C ASN A 279 -3.83 -1.00 0.65
N THR A 280 -3.03 -1.83 1.32
CA THR A 280 -3.32 -2.32 2.66
C THR A 280 -2.43 -1.57 3.65
N ILE A 281 -3.03 -0.74 4.50
CA ILE A 281 -2.34 0.11 5.49
C ILE A 281 -2.76 -0.36 6.89
N TYR A 282 -1.88 -1.15 7.52
CA TYR A 282 -2.24 -1.94 8.70
C TYR A 282 -1.27 -1.79 9.86
N GLY A 283 -1.78 -1.63 11.08
CA GLY A 283 -0.94 -1.78 12.28
C GLY A 283 0.16 -0.71 12.43
N ASN A 284 0.08 0.41 11.71
CA ASN A 284 1.10 1.44 11.76
C ASN A 284 0.91 2.34 12.98
N TYR A 285 2.02 2.82 13.56
CA TYR A 285 2.03 3.60 14.79
C TYR A 285 2.63 4.99 14.61
N GLY A 286 1.87 6.04 14.96
CA GLY A 286 2.33 7.44 14.95
C GLY A 286 2.42 8.05 16.35
N TYR A 287 3.60 8.53 16.74
CA TYR A 287 3.79 9.12 18.08
C TYR A 287 3.09 10.47 18.29
N ILE A 288 2.81 11.23 17.23
CA ILE A 288 2.32 12.61 17.35
C ILE A 288 1.00 12.85 16.64
N LYS A 289 0.81 12.36 15.41
CA LYS A 289 -0.38 12.67 14.60
C LYS A 289 -1.26 11.46 14.36
N ALA A 290 -0.92 10.67 13.34
CA ALA A 290 -1.79 9.63 12.79
C ALA A 290 -1.11 8.26 12.82
N GLY A 291 -1.86 7.17 12.96
CA GLY A 291 -1.32 5.85 12.66
C GLY A 291 -1.14 5.64 11.16
N ALA A 292 -2.21 5.82 10.38
CA ALA A 292 -2.23 5.48 8.97
C ALA A 292 -1.72 6.59 8.06
N ILE A 293 -2.41 7.74 8.02
CA ILE A 293 -2.13 8.81 7.04
C ILE A 293 -2.16 10.17 7.72
N TYR A 294 -1.15 11.00 7.46
CA TYR A 294 -1.10 12.38 7.90
C TYR A 294 -1.04 13.34 6.72
N CYS A 295 -2.01 14.25 6.62
CA CYS A 295 -2.08 15.26 5.58
C CYS A 295 -1.82 16.65 6.18
N ARG A 296 -0.94 17.44 5.52
CA ARG A 296 -0.57 18.79 5.97
C ARG A 296 -0.49 19.81 4.84
N GLY A 297 -0.75 21.06 5.17
CA GLY A 297 -0.56 22.20 4.29
C GLY A 297 -1.65 22.29 3.23
N VAL A 298 -1.28 22.45 1.95
CA VAL A 298 -2.23 22.52 0.82
C VAL A 298 -2.51 21.14 0.20
N ALA A 299 -2.33 20.05 0.95
CA ALA A 299 -2.42 18.70 0.40
C ALA A 299 -3.86 18.38 -0.05
N LYS A 300 -3.98 17.66 -1.19
CA LYS A 300 -5.27 17.21 -1.73
C LYS A 300 -5.28 15.72 -2.12
N PRO A 301 -4.95 14.81 -1.20
CA PRO A 301 -4.89 13.39 -1.52
C PRO A 301 -6.27 12.82 -1.85
N THR A 302 -6.28 11.86 -2.77
CA THR A 302 -7.44 11.05 -3.12
C THR A 302 -7.17 9.61 -2.72
N ILE A 303 -8.06 9.02 -1.92
CA ILE A 303 -7.87 7.74 -1.24
C ILE A 303 -9.04 6.83 -1.62
N ILE A 304 -8.78 5.79 -2.42
CA ILE A 304 -9.83 4.90 -2.98
C ILE A 304 -9.44 3.42 -2.83
N ASN A 305 -10.40 2.54 -2.54
CA ASN A 305 -10.18 1.09 -2.48
C ASN A 305 -9.11 0.63 -1.49
N ASN A 306 -8.78 1.42 -0.45
CA ASN A 306 -7.75 1.04 0.51
C ASN A 306 -8.36 0.30 1.71
N ALA A 307 -7.69 -0.74 2.18
CA ALA A 307 -7.96 -1.33 3.48
C ALA A 307 -7.08 -0.62 4.51
N ILE A 308 -7.69 0.15 5.42
CA ILE A 308 -7.00 0.98 6.41
C ILE A 308 -7.53 0.61 7.80
N SER A 309 -6.77 -0.19 8.53
CA SER A 309 -7.24 -0.73 9.81
C SER A 309 -6.14 -1.00 10.82
N THR A 310 -6.51 -1.03 12.10
CA THR A 310 -5.60 -1.36 13.23
C THR A 310 -4.42 -0.38 13.34
N ASN A 311 -4.50 0.79 12.72
CA ASN A 311 -3.48 1.82 12.90
C ASN A 311 -3.70 2.54 14.24
N THR A 312 -2.65 3.10 14.81
CA THR A 312 -2.72 3.79 16.10
C THR A 312 -1.93 5.07 16.05
N GLY A 313 -2.56 6.19 16.44
CA GLY A 313 -1.89 7.47 16.52
C GLY A 313 -2.43 8.31 17.65
N VAL A 314 -1.60 9.22 18.17
CA VAL A 314 -1.95 10.01 19.35
C VAL A 314 -3.13 10.96 19.11
N LEU A 315 -3.29 11.50 17.89
CA LEU A 315 -4.40 12.40 17.56
C LEU A 315 -5.46 11.76 16.67
N ALA A 316 -5.07 10.79 15.83
CA ALA A 316 -5.98 9.99 15.01
C ALA A 316 -5.38 8.59 14.82
N ASP A 317 -6.19 7.56 14.90
CA ASP A 317 -5.73 6.22 14.54
C ASP A 317 -5.57 6.10 13.02
N GLU A 318 -6.57 6.55 12.26
CA GLU A 318 -6.56 6.44 10.80
C GLU A 318 -5.94 7.67 10.15
N ILE A 319 -6.71 8.74 9.92
CA ILE A 319 -6.25 9.90 9.16
C ILE A 319 -6.27 11.16 10.01
N TYR A 320 -5.15 11.88 10.07
CA TYR A 320 -5.10 13.22 10.66
C TYR A 320 -4.86 14.28 9.58
N ILE A 321 -5.65 15.35 9.59
CA ILE A 321 -5.59 16.44 8.61
C ILE A 321 -5.27 17.75 9.33
N GLN A 322 -4.18 18.41 8.92
CA GLN A 322 -3.72 19.68 9.49
C GLN A 322 -3.09 20.60 8.43
N GLY A 323 -3.89 21.46 7.84
CA GLY A 323 -3.54 22.53 6.92
C GLY A 323 -2.94 23.71 7.65
N HIS A 324 -3.34 24.91 7.22
CA HIS A 324 -2.94 26.17 7.83
C HIS A 324 -4.14 27.13 7.79
N ILE A 325 -4.16 28.14 8.65
CA ILE A 325 -5.22 29.16 8.65
C ILE A 325 -5.41 29.90 7.32
N SER A 326 -4.43 29.81 6.41
CA SER A 326 -4.43 30.46 5.09
C SER A 326 -4.47 29.46 3.93
N TYR A 327 -4.44 28.16 4.20
CA TYR A 327 -4.30 27.11 3.21
C TYR A 327 -5.14 25.89 3.60
N ILE A 328 -6.01 25.47 2.69
CA ILE A 328 -6.95 24.38 2.92
C ILE A 328 -6.32 23.06 2.49
N CYS A 329 -6.31 22.09 3.40
CA CYS A 329 -6.11 20.68 3.09
C CYS A 329 -7.47 20.02 2.83
N THR A 330 -7.60 19.27 1.74
CA THR A 330 -8.86 18.59 1.40
C THR A 330 -8.60 17.15 1.02
N VAL A 331 -9.09 16.22 1.83
CA VAL A 331 -8.94 14.78 1.59
C VAL A 331 -10.26 14.23 1.06
N PHE A 332 -10.20 13.40 0.02
CA PHE A 332 -11.36 12.66 -0.49
C PHE A 332 -11.15 11.15 -0.31
N ILE A 333 -12.14 10.46 0.27
CA ILE A 333 -12.07 9.04 0.64
C ILE A 333 -13.31 8.31 0.13
N ALA A 334 -13.17 7.26 -0.68
CA ALA A 334 -14.29 6.45 -1.15
C ALA A 334 -13.90 4.98 -1.28
N TYR A 335 -14.88 4.07 -1.18
CA TYR A 335 -14.68 2.62 -1.33
C TYR A 335 -13.53 2.07 -0.48
N CYS A 336 -13.28 2.64 0.71
CA CYS A 336 -12.25 2.15 1.62
C CYS A 336 -12.89 1.38 2.78
N ASP A 337 -12.19 0.37 3.29
CA ASP A 337 -12.49 -0.18 4.62
C ASP A 337 -11.70 0.64 5.64
N ILE A 338 -12.39 1.53 6.33
CA ILE A 338 -11.83 2.55 7.22
C ILE A 338 -12.83 2.98 8.29
N ASP A 339 -12.38 3.09 9.53
CA ASP A 339 -13.16 3.74 10.58
C ASP A 339 -13.15 5.26 10.42
N THR A 340 -14.19 5.80 9.77
CA THR A 340 -14.33 7.24 9.53
C THR A 340 -14.42 8.06 10.82
N SER A 341 -14.82 7.46 11.95
CA SER A 341 -14.87 8.15 13.24
C SER A 341 -13.49 8.39 13.85
N LYS A 342 -12.48 7.66 13.36
CA LYS A 342 -11.07 7.78 13.72
C LYS A 342 -10.27 8.66 12.77
N CYS A 343 -10.94 9.30 11.81
CA CYS A 343 -10.39 10.38 11.01
C CYS A 343 -10.62 11.72 11.73
N VAL A 344 -9.56 12.52 11.87
CA VAL A 344 -9.60 13.79 12.60
C VAL A 344 -9.12 14.93 11.71
N VAL A 345 -9.95 15.98 11.63
CA VAL A 345 -9.60 17.26 11.04
C VAL A 345 -9.22 18.22 12.16
N ASN A 346 -8.09 18.93 12.04
CA ASN A 346 -7.69 19.90 13.04
C ASN A 346 -8.67 21.10 13.06
N ASN A 347 -9.29 21.35 14.22
CA ASN A 347 -10.31 22.38 14.42
C ASN A 347 -9.81 23.83 14.23
N ASP A 348 -8.49 24.06 14.23
CA ASP A 348 -7.89 25.40 14.05
C ASP A 348 -7.64 25.75 12.57
N THR A 349 -8.19 24.96 11.64
CA THR A 349 -7.95 25.08 10.20
C THR A 349 -9.25 25.03 9.40
N LEU A 350 -9.18 25.44 8.13
CA LEU A 350 -10.32 25.43 7.20
C LEU A 350 -10.33 24.16 6.34
N ASP A 351 -9.90 23.04 6.93
CA ASP A 351 -9.68 21.78 6.23
C ASP A 351 -10.95 20.94 6.08
N PHE A 352 -10.92 20.02 5.13
CA PHE A 352 -12.04 19.12 4.86
C PHE A 352 -11.59 17.67 4.73
N CYS A 353 -12.35 16.79 5.37
CA CYS A 353 -12.36 15.36 5.09
C CYS A 353 -13.70 15.02 4.44
N ILE A 354 -13.68 14.60 3.18
CA ILE A 354 -14.88 14.35 2.38
C ILE A 354 -14.98 12.86 2.13
N PHE A 355 -16.01 12.25 2.69
CA PHE A 355 -16.33 10.85 2.47
C PHE A 355 -17.28 10.72 1.27
N GLY A 356 -16.77 10.10 0.21
CA GLY A 356 -17.55 9.61 -0.91
C GLY A 356 -18.28 8.29 -0.58
N PRO A 357 -18.87 7.64 -1.60
CA PRO A 357 -19.61 6.39 -1.42
C PRO A 357 -18.69 5.21 -1.09
N GLY A 358 -19.31 4.08 -0.73
CA GLY A 358 -18.64 2.78 -0.66
C GLY A 358 -17.71 2.55 0.53
N ASN A 359 -17.52 3.53 1.42
CA ASN A 359 -16.71 3.32 2.61
C ASN A 359 -17.41 2.36 3.58
N VAL A 360 -16.68 1.35 4.07
CA VAL A 360 -17.12 0.37 5.06
C VAL A 360 -16.21 0.45 6.29
N ASN A 361 -16.60 -0.15 7.41
CA ASN A 361 -15.79 -0.21 8.63
C ASN A 361 -16.00 -1.56 9.28
N TYR A 362 -15.23 -2.55 8.84
CA TYR A 362 -15.30 -3.91 9.34
C TYR A 362 -13.90 -4.49 9.56
N ASP A 363 -13.84 -5.70 10.11
CA ASP A 363 -12.58 -6.45 10.10
C ASP A 363 -12.33 -6.95 8.67
N PRO A 364 -11.20 -6.60 8.02
CA PRO A 364 -10.88 -7.09 6.69
C PRO A 364 -10.74 -8.63 6.60
N MET A 365 -10.62 -9.34 7.73
CA MET A 365 -10.43 -10.79 7.78
C MET A 365 -9.20 -11.25 6.98
N PHE A 366 -8.04 -10.68 7.31
CA PHE A 366 -6.76 -11.09 6.71
C PHE A 366 -6.36 -12.50 7.15
N VAL A 367 -5.71 -13.27 6.28
CA VAL A 367 -5.32 -14.68 6.52
C VAL A 367 -4.39 -14.84 7.74
N ASP A 368 -3.28 -14.10 7.78
CA ASP A 368 -2.33 -14.15 8.88
C ASP A 368 -1.54 -12.85 8.99
N THR A 369 -2.06 -11.91 9.78
CA THR A 369 -1.40 -10.63 10.01
C THR A 369 -0.08 -10.80 10.75
N ALA A 370 0.10 -11.79 11.63
CA ALA A 370 1.38 -11.97 12.33
C ALA A 370 2.52 -12.36 11.36
N ALA A 371 2.20 -13.08 10.29
CA ALA A 371 3.14 -13.46 9.24
C ALA A 371 3.28 -12.41 8.11
N GLY A 372 2.49 -11.34 8.11
CA GLY A 372 2.45 -10.38 6.99
C GLY A 372 1.60 -10.84 5.79
N ASP A 373 0.76 -11.86 5.95
CA ASP A 373 -0.16 -12.32 4.92
C ASP A 373 -1.50 -11.58 5.00
N PHE A 374 -1.61 -10.55 4.16
CA PHE A 374 -2.78 -9.68 4.06
C PHE A 374 -3.76 -10.10 2.94
N ARG A 375 -3.70 -11.33 2.46
CA ARG A 375 -4.77 -11.87 1.62
C ARG A 375 -6.07 -11.96 2.42
N LEU A 376 -7.20 -11.84 1.72
CA LEU A 376 -8.53 -11.90 2.33
C LEU A 376 -8.96 -13.35 2.53
N GLN A 377 -9.56 -13.65 3.68
CA GLN A 377 -10.26 -14.92 3.92
C GLN A 377 -11.62 -14.94 3.22
N ASP A 378 -12.17 -16.14 3.01
CA ASP A 378 -13.55 -16.30 2.53
C ASP A 378 -14.53 -15.62 3.49
N GLY A 379 -15.53 -14.92 2.92
CA GLY A 379 -16.49 -14.11 3.67
C GLY A 379 -15.98 -12.73 4.14
N SER A 380 -14.77 -12.32 3.75
CA SER A 380 -14.26 -10.98 4.05
C SER A 380 -15.20 -9.88 3.51
N PRO A 381 -15.46 -8.81 4.29
CA PRO A 381 -16.27 -7.67 3.85
C PRO A 381 -15.56 -6.78 2.82
N CYS A 382 -14.26 -7.00 2.57
CA CYS A 382 -13.48 -6.26 1.58
C CYS A 382 -13.60 -6.86 0.17
N ILE A 383 -14.12 -8.08 0.04
CA ILE A 383 -14.29 -8.76 -1.24
C ILE A 383 -15.42 -8.08 -2.03
N ASP A 384 -15.19 -7.79 -3.32
CA ASP A 384 -16.05 -7.07 -4.25
C ASP A 384 -16.67 -5.77 -3.68
N ALA A 385 -16.02 -5.15 -2.70
CA ALA A 385 -16.51 -3.95 -2.00
C ALA A 385 -15.85 -2.65 -2.51
N GLY A 386 -14.83 -2.78 -3.35
CA GLY A 386 -14.15 -1.69 -4.04
C GLY A 386 -14.93 -1.21 -5.26
N ALA A 387 -14.30 -0.37 -6.06
CA ALA A 387 -14.84 0.11 -7.33
C ALA A 387 -13.81 0.10 -8.44
N GLU A 388 -14.22 -0.26 -9.66
CA GLU A 388 -13.45 -0.06 -10.90
C GLU A 388 -13.04 1.40 -11.09
N SER A 389 -13.98 2.31 -10.85
CA SER A 389 -13.77 3.75 -11.03
C SER A 389 -14.64 4.61 -10.13
N VAL A 390 -14.16 5.82 -9.85
CA VAL A 390 -14.86 6.80 -9.01
C VAL A 390 -14.83 8.16 -9.69
N TYR A 391 -16.01 8.70 -10.01
CA TYR A 391 -16.15 10.10 -10.41
C TYR A 391 -16.15 11.00 -9.17
N ILE A 392 -15.22 11.95 -9.12
CA ILE A 392 -15.05 12.87 -8.00
C ILE A 392 -15.45 14.27 -8.47
N ALA A 393 -16.70 14.66 -8.18
CA ALA A 393 -17.25 15.95 -8.58
C ALA A 393 -16.43 17.15 -8.06
N LEU A 394 -15.76 17.00 -6.92
CA LEU A 394 -14.90 18.03 -6.33
C LEU A 394 -13.71 18.39 -7.23
N TRP A 395 -13.20 17.41 -7.99
CA TRP A 395 -12.05 17.57 -8.90
C TRP A 395 -12.44 17.47 -10.38
N ASP A 396 -13.72 17.25 -10.67
CA ASP A 396 -14.25 16.94 -12.00
C ASP A 396 -13.41 15.89 -12.74
N THR A 397 -13.05 14.80 -12.04
CA THR A 397 -12.13 13.78 -12.54
C THR A 397 -12.65 12.39 -12.22
N VAL A 398 -12.48 11.45 -13.15
CA VAL A 398 -12.69 10.01 -12.91
C VAL A 398 -11.34 9.36 -12.59
N ILE A 399 -11.27 8.66 -11.48
CA ILE A 399 -10.12 7.85 -11.08
C ILE A 399 -10.46 6.39 -11.31
N TYR A 400 -9.53 5.65 -11.92
CA TYR A 400 -9.65 4.21 -12.16
C TYR A 400 -8.73 3.44 -11.21
N ALA A 401 -9.22 2.30 -10.72
CA ALA A 401 -8.44 1.30 -10.01
C ALA A 401 -7.44 0.61 -10.97
N PRO A 402 -6.36 0.00 -10.45
CA PRO A 402 -5.44 -0.77 -11.29
C PRO A 402 -6.10 -2.05 -11.84
N ASP A 403 -5.63 -2.49 -13.01
CA ASP A 403 -6.12 -3.71 -13.68
C ASP A 403 -5.58 -5.01 -13.05
N ILE A 404 -4.60 -4.91 -12.16
CA ILE A 404 -3.98 -6.03 -11.47
C ILE A 404 -3.76 -5.74 -9.99
N ASP A 405 -3.69 -6.78 -9.15
CA ASP A 405 -3.34 -6.70 -7.74
C ASP A 405 -1.82 -6.77 -7.50
N ILE A 406 -1.41 -6.86 -6.22
CA ILE A 406 0.01 -7.00 -5.84
C ILE A 406 0.66 -8.30 -6.32
N ASP A 407 -0.09 -9.40 -6.38
CA ASP A 407 0.35 -10.71 -6.89
C ASP A 407 0.27 -10.80 -8.43
N SER A 408 -0.15 -9.71 -9.07
CA SER A 408 -0.38 -9.59 -10.52
C SER A 408 -1.56 -10.42 -11.05
N ASN A 409 -2.51 -10.77 -10.18
CA ASN A 409 -3.82 -11.29 -10.56
C ASN A 409 -4.64 -10.16 -11.22
N PRO A 410 -5.47 -10.46 -12.24
CA PRO A 410 -6.34 -9.46 -12.85
C PRO A 410 -7.36 -8.93 -11.85
N ARG A 411 -7.88 -7.72 -12.08
CA ARG A 411 -9.04 -7.18 -11.38
C ARG A 411 -10.19 -6.90 -12.37
N PRO A 412 -11.45 -7.20 -12.01
CA PRO A 412 -11.84 -7.90 -10.80
C PRO A 412 -11.68 -9.43 -10.95
N VAL A 413 -11.51 -10.14 -9.84
CA VAL A 413 -11.81 -11.57 -9.76
C VAL A 413 -13.10 -11.72 -8.99
N GLY A 414 -14.16 -12.13 -9.67
CA GLY A 414 -15.50 -12.16 -9.10
C GLY A 414 -16.40 -11.13 -9.77
N LEU A 415 -17.12 -10.36 -8.96
CA LEU A 415 -18.16 -9.43 -9.43
C LEU A 415 -17.66 -7.98 -9.48
N ASP A 416 -16.79 -7.57 -8.58
CA ASP A 416 -16.25 -6.20 -8.49
C ASP A 416 -14.84 -6.20 -7.88
N TRP A 417 -14.19 -5.04 -7.80
CA TRP A 417 -12.84 -4.91 -7.26
C TRP A 417 -12.82 -5.14 -5.76
N ASP A 418 -11.78 -5.79 -5.25
CA ASP A 418 -11.57 -5.88 -3.81
C ASP A 418 -10.95 -4.61 -3.23
N ILE A 419 -11.33 -4.30 -1.99
CA ILE A 419 -10.67 -3.29 -1.18
C ILE A 419 -9.33 -3.86 -0.68
N GLY A 420 -8.25 -3.11 -0.86
CA GLY A 420 -6.89 -3.47 -0.43
C GLY A 420 -5.98 -3.93 -1.56
N ALA A 421 -4.78 -4.38 -1.19
CA ALA A 421 -3.69 -4.69 -2.14
C ALA A 421 -3.86 -5.98 -2.94
N TYR A 422 -4.60 -6.94 -2.41
CA TYR A 422 -4.87 -8.23 -3.05
C TYR A 422 -6.25 -8.24 -3.71
N GLU A 423 -6.38 -9.04 -4.75
CA GLU A 423 -7.66 -9.50 -5.29
C GLU A 423 -7.86 -10.96 -4.85
N SER A 424 -8.99 -11.23 -4.23
CA SER A 424 -9.37 -12.52 -3.69
C SER A 424 -9.91 -13.44 -4.79
N PRO A 425 -9.67 -14.76 -4.71
CA PRO A 425 -10.37 -15.72 -5.57
C PRO A 425 -11.80 -16.04 -5.08
N TYR A 426 -12.19 -15.56 -3.89
CA TYR A 426 -13.51 -15.77 -3.32
C TYR A 426 -14.48 -14.71 -3.80
N THR A 427 -15.77 -15.05 -3.87
CA THR A 427 -16.85 -14.09 -4.16
C THR A 427 -17.39 -13.48 -2.87
N ALA A 428 -17.79 -12.22 -2.88
CA ALA A 428 -18.30 -11.55 -1.69
C ALA A 428 -19.51 -12.27 -1.08
N MET A 429 -19.54 -12.26 0.25
CA MET A 429 -20.72 -12.67 1.01
C MET A 429 -21.37 -11.46 1.65
N SER A 430 -22.68 -11.32 1.43
CA SER A 430 -23.50 -10.32 2.09
C SER A 430 -23.67 -10.65 3.56
N ARG A 431 -23.18 -9.76 4.42
CA ARG A 431 -23.25 -9.87 5.88
C ARG A 431 -24.64 -9.48 6.41
N ILE A 432 -25.19 -10.28 7.31
CA ILE A 432 -26.41 -9.96 8.09
C ILE A 432 -26.07 -10.02 9.58
N ASP A 433 -26.07 -8.85 10.22
CA ASP A 433 -25.98 -8.73 11.68
C ASP A 433 -27.36 -8.77 12.32
N TYR A 434 -27.49 -9.48 13.44
CA TYR A 434 -28.71 -9.54 14.23
C TYR A 434 -28.42 -9.51 15.73
N ASP A 435 -29.34 -8.94 16.50
CA ASP A 435 -29.31 -8.89 17.97
C ASP A 435 -30.35 -9.85 18.57
N ALA A 436 -30.27 -10.06 19.89
CA ALA A 436 -31.38 -10.65 20.63
C ALA A 436 -32.62 -9.74 20.52
N GLY A 437 -33.78 -10.31 20.21
CA GLY A 437 -35.01 -9.56 19.96
C GLY A 437 -35.30 -9.37 18.47
N TRP A 438 -36.10 -8.36 18.16
CA TRP A 438 -36.56 -8.11 16.78
C TRP A 438 -35.50 -7.41 15.94
N ASN A 439 -35.32 -7.91 14.72
CA ASN A 439 -34.40 -7.41 13.71
C ASN A 439 -35.15 -7.23 12.39
N LEU A 440 -34.79 -6.21 11.61
CA LEU A 440 -35.33 -5.98 10.27
C LEU A 440 -34.22 -6.20 9.24
N ILE A 441 -34.29 -7.32 8.53
CA ILE A 441 -33.22 -7.81 7.66
C ILE A 441 -33.71 -8.01 6.22
N SER A 442 -32.79 -8.31 5.30
CA SER A 442 -33.13 -8.71 3.93
C SER A 442 -32.07 -9.62 3.33
N ASN A 443 -32.46 -10.42 2.34
CA ASN A 443 -31.51 -11.12 1.47
C ASN A 443 -31.19 -10.24 0.24
N PRO A 444 -29.94 -9.80 0.04
CA PRO A 444 -29.55 -9.05 -1.16
C PRO A 444 -29.17 -9.95 -2.35
N SER A 445 -29.23 -11.28 -2.24
CA SER A 445 -28.88 -12.26 -3.28
C SER A 445 -30.11 -12.79 -4.03
N GLU A 446 -30.00 -13.04 -5.35
CA GLU A 446 -31.05 -13.72 -6.13
C GLU A 446 -31.31 -15.15 -5.66
N LEU A 447 -30.29 -15.82 -5.12
CA LEU A 447 -30.46 -17.15 -4.55
C LEU A 447 -31.23 -17.03 -3.23
N PRO A 448 -32.39 -17.69 -3.10
CA PRO A 448 -33.13 -17.70 -1.84
C PRO A 448 -32.26 -18.25 -0.72
N PHE A 449 -32.22 -17.55 0.40
CA PHE A 449 -31.54 -18.03 1.61
C PHE A 449 -32.49 -18.89 2.43
N ASP A 450 -32.18 -20.18 2.51
CA ASP A 450 -32.95 -21.14 3.28
C ASP A 450 -32.79 -20.88 4.78
N THR A 451 -33.91 -20.63 5.46
CA THR A 451 -33.91 -20.24 6.87
C THR A 451 -33.65 -21.40 7.82
N ASP A 452 -33.81 -22.66 7.37
CA ASP A 452 -33.62 -23.87 8.18
C ASP A 452 -32.18 -24.01 8.73
N ILE A 453 -31.24 -23.30 8.11
CA ILE A 453 -29.81 -23.32 8.45
C ILE A 453 -29.50 -22.54 9.74
N THR A 454 -30.38 -21.61 10.14
CA THR A 454 -30.08 -20.64 11.22
C THR A 454 -30.83 -20.90 12.52
N GLY A 455 -31.92 -21.69 12.50
CA GLY A 455 -32.73 -22.00 13.67
C GLY A 455 -33.56 -20.82 14.21
N PHE A 456 -33.72 -19.74 13.46
CA PHE A 456 -34.55 -18.59 13.84
C PHE A 456 -35.92 -18.61 13.16
N SER A 457 -36.87 -17.84 13.72
CA SER A 457 -38.15 -17.55 13.06
C SER A 457 -38.04 -16.26 12.26
N TYR A 458 -38.36 -16.35 10.98
CA TYR A 458 -38.41 -15.23 10.05
C TYR A 458 -39.86 -14.95 9.64
N TYR A 459 -40.23 -13.68 9.55
CA TYR A 459 -41.58 -13.27 9.22
C TYR A 459 -41.55 -12.31 8.04
N GLY A 460 -42.11 -12.76 6.92
CA GLY A 460 -42.34 -11.92 5.75
C GLY A 460 -43.64 -11.12 5.88
N TYR A 461 -43.77 -10.08 5.05
CA TYR A 461 -44.98 -9.28 4.98
C TYR A 461 -45.55 -9.27 3.57
N GLU A 462 -46.80 -9.70 3.44
CA GLU A 462 -47.53 -9.70 2.18
C GLU A 462 -48.33 -8.40 2.05
N THR A 463 -47.83 -7.46 1.24
CA THR A 463 -48.44 -6.13 1.12
C THR A 463 -49.88 -6.13 0.59
N PRO A 464 -50.25 -6.89 -0.46
CA PRO A 464 -51.62 -6.90 -0.97
C PRO A 464 -52.67 -7.27 0.07
N THR A 465 -52.34 -8.15 1.00
CA THR A 465 -53.25 -8.61 2.07
C THR A 465 -53.01 -7.89 3.40
N GLY A 466 -51.86 -7.24 3.55
CA GLY A 466 -51.46 -6.56 4.79
C GLY A 466 -51.15 -7.52 5.94
N SER A 467 -50.76 -8.77 5.64
CA SER A 467 -50.58 -9.84 6.61
C SER A 467 -49.13 -10.31 6.73
N TYR A 468 -48.73 -10.72 7.93
CA TYR A 468 -47.47 -11.43 8.14
C TYR A 468 -47.61 -12.93 7.84
N PHE A 469 -46.51 -13.55 7.43
CA PHE A 469 -46.39 -15.00 7.23
C PHE A 469 -45.03 -15.50 7.72
N ASP A 470 -44.96 -16.76 8.13
CA ASP A 470 -43.70 -17.42 8.46
C ASP A 470 -42.90 -17.66 7.16
N ALA A 471 -41.70 -17.11 7.08
CA ALA A 471 -40.85 -17.22 5.89
C ALA A 471 -39.90 -18.41 6.01
N GLU A 472 -40.03 -19.37 5.10
CA GLU A 472 -39.13 -20.54 4.97
C GLU A 472 -37.86 -20.20 4.14
N SER A 473 -37.88 -19.09 3.42
CA SER A 473 -36.73 -18.60 2.67
C SER A 473 -36.77 -17.09 2.53
N LEU A 474 -35.59 -16.47 2.49
CA LEU A 474 -35.42 -15.04 2.27
C LEU A 474 -35.10 -14.79 0.80
N TYR A 475 -35.92 -14.00 0.12
CA TYR A 475 -35.76 -13.68 -1.30
C TYR A 475 -35.23 -12.27 -1.49
N LEU A 476 -34.55 -12.05 -2.62
CA LEU A 476 -34.18 -10.72 -3.09
C LEU A 476 -35.38 -9.76 -3.07
N ALA A 477 -35.11 -8.48 -2.90
CA ALA A 477 -36.08 -7.38 -2.91
C ALA A 477 -37.06 -7.35 -1.72
N LYS A 478 -37.10 -8.39 -0.89
CA LYS A 478 -37.98 -8.47 0.27
C LYS A 478 -37.24 -8.21 1.58
N GLY A 479 -37.89 -7.48 2.48
CA GLY A 479 -37.47 -7.38 3.87
C GLY A 479 -38.18 -8.42 4.74
N TYR A 480 -37.58 -8.75 5.88
CA TYR A 480 -38.08 -9.75 6.80
C TYR A 480 -37.84 -9.32 8.24
N TRP A 481 -38.79 -9.65 9.11
CA TRP A 481 -38.55 -9.62 10.54
C TRP A 481 -37.87 -10.90 10.99
N LEU A 482 -36.84 -10.76 11.80
CA LEU A 482 -36.12 -11.86 12.43
C LEU A 482 -36.21 -11.68 13.95
N LEU A 483 -36.67 -12.71 14.67
CA LEU A 483 -36.60 -12.74 16.14
C LEU A 483 -35.37 -13.54 16.58
N GLY A 484 -34.28 -12.83 16.89
CA GLY A 484 -33.03 -13.42 17.34
C GLY A 484 -33.08 -13.81 18.82
N THR A 485 -32.52 -14.98 19.17
CA THR A 485 -32.38 -15.42 20.58
C THR A 485 -31.10 -14.91 21.24
N SER A 486 -30.12 -14.48 20.44
CA SER A 486 -28.85 -13.89 20.84
C SER A 486 -28.36 -12.95 19.74
N ALA A 487 -27.37 -12.10 20.06
CA ALA A 487 -26.66 -11.38 19.01
C ALA A 487 -25.75 -12.32 18.21
N GLY A 488 -25.57 -12.04 16.93
CA GLY A 488 -24.74 -12.82 16.04
C GLY A 488 -24.67 -12.22 14.63
N THR A 489 -23.95 -12.93 13.77
CA THR A 489 -23.75 -12.56 12.36
C THR A 489 -23.89 -13.82 11.51
N THR A 490 -24.58 -13.70 10.38
CA THR A 490 -24.62 -14.72 9.33
C THR A 490 -24.22 -14.10 7.99
N PHE A 491 -23.80 -14.94 7.05
CA PHE A 491 -23.35 -14.52 5.73
C PHE A 491 -24.20 -15.21 4.67
N ILE A 492 -24.59 -14.46 3.64
CA ILE A 492 -25.27 -14.97 2.46
C ILE A 492 -24.35 -14.81 1.27
N SER A 493 -24.08 -15.90 0.54
CA SER A 493 -23.25 -15.84 -0.67
C SER A 493 -23.91 -14.98 -1.76
N GLY A 494 -23.11 -14.10 -2.36
CA GLY A 494 -23.54 -13.25 -3.47
C GLY A 494 -24.25 -11.96 -3.03
N GLY A 495 -24.91 -11.33 -3.99
CA GLY A 495 -25.61 -10.07 -3.82
C GLY A 495 -25.77 -9.37 -5.16
N GLU A 496 -26.98 -8.89 -5.45
CA GLU A 496 -27.26 -8.22 -6.71
C GLU A 496 -26.82 -6.76 -6.69
N PRO A 497 -26.35 -6.21 -7.83
CA PRO A 497 -26.06 -4.79 -7.96
C PRO A 497 -27.34 -3.95 -8.13
N ALA A 498 -28.45 -4.55 -8.57
CA ALA A 498 -29.74 -3.90 -8.69
C ALA A 498 -30.90 -4.91 -8.78
N TYR A 499 -32.11 -4.47 -8.46
CA TYR A 499 -33.34 -5.19 -8.79
C TYR A 499 -34.49 -4.23 -9.11
N THR A 500 -35.53 -4.74 -9.78
CA THR A 500 -36.82 -4.06 -9.88
C THR A 500 -37.96 -4.99 -9.45
N ASP A 501 -38.71 -4.57 -8.44
CA ASP A 501 -39.81 -5.35 -7.87
C ASP A 501 -41.13 -4.57 -7.85
N THR A 502 -42.23 -5.28 -7.61
CA THR A 502 -43.58 -4.73 -7.52
C THR A 502 -43.74 -3.90 -6.27
N LEU A 503 -44.34 -2.72 -6.42
CA LEU A 503 -44.69 -1.81 -5.34
C LEU A 503 -46.20 -1.67 -5.26
N TYR A 504 -46.78 -1.88 -4.08
CA TYR A 504 -48.22 -1.77 -3.87
C TYR A 504 -48.56 -0.51 -3.08
N ARG A 505 -49.77 0.02 -3.26
CA ARG A 505 -50.30 1.10 -2.43
C ARG A 505 -50.36 0.64 -0.98
N GLY A 506 -49.78 1.42 -0.08
CA GLY A 506 -49.65 1.06 1.34
C GLY A 506 -48.21 0.73 1.72
N TRP A 507 -48.06 0.02 2.84
CA TRP A 507 -46.75 -0.32 3.40
C TRP A 507 -46.11 -1.50 2.66
N ASN A 508 -44.87 -1.36 2.24
CA ASN A 508 -44.09 -2.39 1.57
C ASN A 508 -42.84 -2.65 2.40
N LEU A 509 -42.55 -3.92 2.65
CA LEU A 509 -41.35 -4.35 3.35
C LEU A 509 -40.30 -4.78 2.31
N ILE A 510 -39.34 -3.90 2.07
CA ILE A 510 -38.41 -3.95 0.93
C ILE A 510 -37.01 -4.27 1.43
N GLY A 511 -36.30 -5.10 0.67
CA GLY A 511 -34.92 -5.50 0.93
C GLY A 511 -33.89 -4.56 0.33
N SER A 512 -32.64 -4.70 0.78
CA SER A 512 -31.48 -4.00 0.21
C SER A 512 -30.80 -4.82 -0.89
N ILE A 513 -29.72 -4.26 -1.45
CA ILE A 513 -28.83 -4.91 -2.41
C ILE A 513 -27.42 -5.05 -1.81
N LYS A 514 -26.43 -5.52 -2.60
CA LYS A 514 -25.05 -5.74 -2.13
C LYS A 514 -24.33 -4.49 -1.62
N TYR A 515 -24.72 -3.30 -2.09
CA TYR A 515 -24.09 -2.02 -1.72
C TYR A 515 -25.04 -1.09 -0.97
N PRO A 516 -24.52 -0.20 -0.10
CA PRO A 516 -25.32 0.90 0.42
C PRO A 516 -25.87 1.77 -0.71
N ILE A 517 -27.19 1.92 -0.78
CA ILE A 517 -27.86 2.73 -1.81
C ILE A 517 -28.53 3.94 -1.17
N PRO A 518 -28.09 5.18 -1.50
CA PRO A 518 -28.76 6.37 -1.03
C PRO A 518 -30.15 6.49 -1.67
N ARG A 519 -31.11 7.02 -0.90
CA ARG A 519 -32.53 7.16 -1.30
C ARG A 519 -32.74 7.80 -2.67
N ASN A 520 -31.88 8.74 -3.07
CA ASN A 520 -31.99 9.44 -4.36
C ASN A 520 -31.68 8.57 -5.59
N ARG A 521 -31.16 7.35 -5.38
CA ARG A 521 -30.95 6.34 -6.43
C ARG A 521 -32.11 5.34 -6.52
N ILE A 522 -33.12 5.44 -5.67
CA ILE A 522 -34.31 4.59 -5.73
C ILE A 522 -35.30 5.23 -6.69
N ALA A 523 -35.64 4.50 -7.75
CA ALA A 523 -36.60 4.94 -8.76
C ALA A 523 -37.93 4.20 -8.62
N THR A 524 -39.01 4.84 -9.09
CA THR A 524 -40.35 4.25 -9.13
C THR A 524 -40.94 4.32 -10.54
N GLU A 525 -41.79 3.36 -10.87
CA GLU A 525 -42.58 3.34 -12.10
C GLU A 525 -44.08 3.30 -11.73
N PRO A 526 -44.89 4.31 -12.12
CA PRO A 526 -44.52 5.48 -12.91
C PRO A 526 -43.60 6.47 -12.15
N PRO A 527 -42.75 7.25 -12.85
CA PRO A 527 -41.92 8.26 -12.21
C PRO A 527 -42.73 9.25 -11.39
N GLY A 528 -42.26 9.57 -10.18
CA GLY A 528 -42.95 10.51 -9.28
C GLY A 528 -44.06 9.87 -8.43
N LEU A 529 -44.20 8.55 -8.43
CA LEU A 529 -45.03 7.83 -7.47
C LEU A 529 -44.60 8.18 -6.03
N GLY A 530 -45.53 8.61 -5.20
CA GLY A 530 -45.24 9.11 -3.86
C GLY A 530 -44.75 7.99 -2.93
N LEU A 531 -43.49 8.08 -2.50
CA LEU A 531 -42.83 7.09 -1.66
C LEU A 531 -42.20 7.78 -0.44
N THR A 532 -42.55 7.35 0.78
CA THR A 532 -41.93 7.90 2.01
C THR A 532 -40.43 7.61 2.07
N PRO A 533 -39.66 8.32 2.92
CA PRO A 533 -38.37 7.84 3.41
C PRO A 533 -38.43 6.35 3.78
N PRO A 534 -37.36 5.58 3.55
CA PRO A 534 -37.26 4.24 4.11
C PRO A 534 -37.27 4.34 5.64
N TYR A 535 -38.03 3.49 6.30
CA TYR A 535 -37.99 3.35 7.75
C TYR A 535 -37.24 2.08 8.12
N GLY A 536 -36.09 2.24 8.78
CA GLY A 536 -35.29 1.16 9.33
C GLY A 536 -35.67 0.86 10.78
N TRP A 537 -35.17 -0.26 11.31
CA TRP A 537 -35.36 -0.67 12.70
C TRP A 537 -34.06 -0.52 13.49
N ASP A 538 -34.10 0.30 14.55
CA ASP A 538 -33.03 0.38 15.54
C ASP A 538 -33.25 -0.70 16.60
N ARG A 539 -32.35 -1.67 16.61
CA ARG A 539 -32.36 -2.83 17.48
C ARG A 539 -32.10 -2.45 18.94
N ALA A 540 -31.16 -1.54 19.18
CA ALA A 540 -30.78 -1.11 20.53
C ALA A 540 -31.88 -0.25 21.16
N ALA A 541 -32.50 0.64 20.37
CA ALA A 541 -33.59 1.49 20.84
C ALA A 541 -34.98 0.81 20.77
N SER A 542 -35.09 -0.36 20.12
CA SER A 542 -36.36 -1.03 19.82
C SER A 542 -37.38 -0.07 19.19
N SER A 543 -36.96 0.69 18.19
CA SER A 543 -37.77 1.74 17.57
C SER A 543 -37.47 1.92 16.09
N TYR A 544 -38.40 2.51 15.34
CA TYR A 544 -38.17 2.87 13.94
C TYR A 544 -37.40 4.19 13.83
N PHE A 545 -36.55 4.28 12.81
CA PHE A 545 -35.90 5.53 12.40
C PHE A 545 -36.07 5.75 10.89
N THR A 546 -36.03 7.00 10.44
CA THR A 546 -35.97 7.32 9.02
C THR A 546 -34.54 7.14 8.51
N ALA A 547 -34.35 6.31 7.50
CA ALA A 547 -33.07 6.12 6.84
C ALA A 547 -32.93 7.06 5.63
N ASP A 548 -31.70 7.45 5.32
CA ASP A 548 -31.30 8.16 4.11
C ASP A 548 -30.71 7.21 3.05
N SER A 549 -30.29 6.01 3.46
CA SER A 549 -29.72 4.97 2.63
C SER A 549 -30.20 3.57 3.05
N LEU A 550 -30.24 2.65 2.08
CA LEU A 550 -30.50 1.23 2.31
C LEU A 550 -29.15 0.53 2.41
N PHE A 551 -28.89 -0.13 3.54
CA PHE A 551 -27.64 -0.86 3.77
C PHE A 551 -27.84 -2.36 3.52
N PRO A 552 -26.83 -3.05 2.95
CA PRO A 552 -26.88 -4.48 2.67
C PRO A 552 -27.30 -5.30 3.89
N GLY A 553 -28.08 -6.35 3.66
CA GLY A 553 -28.58 -7.24 4.72
C GLY A 553 -29.70 -6.65 5.58
N LYS A 554 -30.07 -5.36 5.41
CA LYS A 554 -31.14 -4.69 6.18
C LYS A 554 -32.43 -4.56 5.38
N GLY A 555 -33.55 -4.78 6.08
CA GLY A 555 -34.90 -4.55 5.55
C GLY A 555 -35.41 -3.15 5.90
N TYR A 556 -36.31 -2.62 5.08
CA TYR A 556 -36.86 -1.27 5.22
C TYR A 556 -38.34 -1.21 4.89
N TRP A 557 -39.08 -0.41 5.66
CA TRP A 557 -40.47 -0.10 5.35
C TRP A 557 -40.59 1.13 4.45
N PHE A 558 -41.42 1.02 3.42
CA PHE A 558 -41.82 2.14 2.58
C PHE A 558 -43.33 2.25 2.48
N LEU A 559 -43.88 3.45 2.63
CA LEU A 559 -45.28 3.72 2.33
C LEU A 559 -45.39 4.32 0.94
N SER A 560 -46.11 3.62 0.05
CA SER A 560 -46.39 4.07 -1.32
C SER A 560 -47.81 4.62 -1.45
N SER A 561 -47.96 5.72 -2.20
CA SER A 561 -49.25 6.35 -2.47
C SER A 561 -50.09 5.60 -3.53
N GLY A 562 -49.50 4.67 -4.29
CA GLY A 562 -50.15 3.91 -5.35
C GLY A 562 -49.42 2.61 -5.71
N ASN A 563 -49.98 1.86 -6.67
CA ASN A 563 -49.34 0.66 -7.22
C ASN A 563 -48.35 1.05 -8.32
N GLY A 564 -47.26 0.31 -8.45
CA GLY A 564 -46.20 0.56 -9.40
C GLY A 564 -45.07 -0.46 -9.30
N ARG A 565 -43.85 -0.03 -9.65
CA ARG A 565 -42.61 -0.78 -9.42
C ARG A 565 -41.60 0.09 -8.70
N ILE A 566 -40.68 -0.55 -7.99
CA ILE A 566 -39.53 0.06 -7.33
C ILE A 566 -38.25 -0.54 -7.91
N THR A 567 -37.32 0.31 -8.31
CA THR A 567 -35.97 -0.09 -8.74
C THR A 567 -34.97 0.39 -7.70
N VAL A 568 -34.19 -0.55 -7.17
CA VAL A 568 -33.09 -0.29 -6.23
C VAL A 568 -31.81 -0.71 -6.93
N GLY A 569 -30.92 0.24 -7.21
CA GLY A 569 -29.68 0.02 -7.95
C GLY A 569 -28.96 1.35 -8.25
N PRO A 570 -27.70 1.31 -8.74
CA PRO A 570 -26.92 2.49 -9.11
C PRO A 570 -27.43 3.24 -10.35
#